data_AF-A0A3M0JAF4-F1
#
_entry.id   AF-A0A3M0JAF4-F1
#
_cell.length_a   1.000
_cell.length_b   1.000
_cell.length_c   1.000
_cell.angle_alpha   90.00
_cell.angle_beta   90.00
_cell.angle_gamma   90.00
#
_symmetry.space_group_name_H-M   'P 1'
#
loop_
_entity.id
_entity.type
_entity.pdbx_description
1 polymer ?
#
loop_
_entity_poly.entity_id
_entity_poly.type
_entity_poly.pdbx_seq_one_letter_code
_entity_poly.pdbx_strand_id
1 'polypeptide(L)'
;MSPALMLKILSMIYRMVQSNTYATKRSALEAKNPGHSERMAFLSQKIEFWQQEKTSQNWFKEGRGIPDLNTRLLVRKLWDSFQIPVFTLMDADPHGVEIMCVYKYGSVSMSFEAHHLTVPSVKWLGLLPSDLERLNICKDALIPFTKQDENKLASILKRPYVACQPLWKKELEIMAASKLKAEIQVLTSLSSDYLSRVYLPNKLHFGGWL
;
A
#
# COMPACT_ATOMS: atom_id res chain seq x y z
N MET A 1 14.44 -2.73 -18.38
CA MET A 1 13.40 -1.70 -18.61
C MET A 1 14.06 -0.49 -19.26
N SER A 2 13.56 0.02 -20.39
CA SER A 2 14.08 1.29 -20.91
C SER A 2 13.60 2.43 -19.99
N PRO A 3 14.48 3.38 -19.60
CA PRO A 3 14.08 4.54 -18.79
C PRO A 3 12.86 5.27 -19.36
N ALA A 4 12.71 5.26 -20.69
CA ALA A 4 11.58 5.86 -21.39
C ALA A 4 10.22 5.23 -21.05
N LEU A 5 10.12 3.92 -20.83
CA LEU A 5 8.86 3.25 -20.53
C LEU A 5 8.43 3.48 -19.07
N MET A 6 9.39 3.51 -18.14
CA MET A 6 9.15 3.88 -16.75
C MET A 6 8.60 5.31 -16.66
N LEU A 7 9.25 6.23 -17.38
CA LEU A 7 8.85 7.62 -17.45
C LEU A 7 7.47 7.77 -18.08
N LYS A 8 7.10 6.93 -19.07
CA LYS A 8 5.74 6.94 -19.64
C LYS A 8 4.68 6.47 -18.65
N ILE A 9 4.93 5.39 -17.91
CA ILE A 9 3.99 4.88 -16.90
C ILE A 9 3.87 5.86 -15.74
N LEU A 10 4.99 6.35 -15.21
CA LEU A 10 5.01 7.36 -14.15
C LEU A 10 4.38 8.68 -14.60
N SER A 11 4.62 9.12 -15.84
CA SER A 11 3.99 10.32 -16.43
C SER A 11 2.50 10.14 -16.68
N MET A 12 2.04 8.92 -17.04
CA MET A 12 0.62 8.62 -17.18
C MET A 12 -0.07 8.64 -15.82
N ILE A 13 0.53 8.01 -14.81
CA ILE A 13 0.05 8.05 -13.42
C ILE A 13 0.03 9.50 -12.92
N TYR A 14 1.11 10.25 -13.09
CA TYR A 14 1.22 11.67 -12.73
C TYR A 14 0.16 12.54 -13.42
N ARG A 15 -0.06 12.36 -14.74
CA ARG A 15 -1.12 13.09 -15.47
C ARG A 15 -2.51 12.75 -14.97
N MET A 16 -2.79 11.48 -14.71
CA MET A 16 -4.06 11.05 -14.13
C MET A 16 -4.28 11.59 -12.70
N VAL A 17 -3.20 11.79 -11.93
CA VAL A 17 -3.24 12.46 -10.62
C VAL A 17 -3.59 13.94 -10.77
N GLN A 18 -2.98 14.65 -11.73
CA GLN A 18 -3.20 16.08 -11.92
C GLN A 18 -4.58 16.43 -12.51
N SER A 19 -5.17 15.55 -13.32
CA SER A 19 -6.40 15.86 -14.07
C SER A 19 -7.67 15.25 -13.46
N ASN A 20 -7.58 14.56 -12.32
CA ASN A 20 -8.68 13.83 -11.68
C ASN A 20 -9.46 12.92 -12.65
N THR A 21 -8.77 12.40 -13.68
CA THR A 21 -9.38 11.65 -14.78
C THR A 21 -8.92 10.20 -14.78
N TYR A 22 -9.86 9.27 -14.92
CA TYR A 22 -9.60 7.84 -14.96
C TYR A 22 -9.00 7.40 -16.30
N ALA A 23 -8.16 6.36 -16.29
CA ALA A 23 -7.58 5.78 -17.50
C ALA A 23 -8.69 5.24 -18.42
N THR A 24 -8.73 5.70 -19.66
CA THR A 24 -9.63 5.17 -20.69
C THR A 24 -9.01 3.95 -21.38
N LYS A 25 -9.85 3.07 -21.95
CA LYS A 25 -9.41 1.85 -22.66
C LYS A 25 -8.30 2.10 -23.69
N ARG A 26 -8.27 3.29 -24.30
CA ARG A 26 -7.32 3.68 -25.35
C ARG A 26 -5.88 3.85 -24.83
N SER A 27 -5.70 4.46 -23.66
CA SER A 27 -4.37 4.67 -23.03
C SER A 27 -3.75 3.37 -22.51
N ALA A 28 -4.58 2.40 -22.10
CA ALA A 28 -4.10 1.06 -21.72
C ALA A 28 -3.67 0.19 -22.91
N LEU A 29 -4.24 0.42 -24.10
CA LEU A 29 -3.92 -0.32 -25.33
C LEU A 29 -2.56 0.08 -25.91
N GLU A 30 -2.10 1.31 -25.73
CA GLU A 30 -0.78 1.77 -26.19
C GLU A 30 0.40 1.13 -25.40
N ALA A 31 0.13 0.64 -24.18
CA ALA A 31 1.13 -0.03 -23.33
C ALA A 31 1.29 -1.54 -23.62
N LYS A 32 0.53 -2.12 -24.55
CA LYS A 32 0.38 -3.58 -24.72
C LYS A 32 1.52 -4.32 -25.43
N ASN A 33 2.56 -3.65 -25.93
CA ASN A 33 3.69 -4.33 -26.58
C ASN A 33 4.96 -4.32 -25.73
N PRO A 34 5.12 -5.28 -24.79
CA PRO A 34 6.48 -5.80 -24.54
C PRO A 34 6.55 -7.32 -24.30
N GLY A 35 7.68 -7.88 -24.72
CA GLY A 35 8.12 -9.26 -24.49
C GLY A 35 8.34 -9.65 -23.02
N HIS A 36 8.77 -10.89 -22.83
CA HIS A 36 8.35 -11.81 -21.77
C HIS A 36 9.08 -11.71 -20.40
N SER A 37 9.72 -10.60 -20.02
CA SER A 37 10.56 -10.63 -18.80
C SER A 37 10.44 -9.50 -17.77
N GLU A 38 9.74 -8.39 -18.01
CA GLU A 38 9.96 -7.21 -17.14
C GLU A 38 8.70 -6.34 -17.00
N ARG A 39 7.88 -6.58 -15.97
CA ARG A 39 6.65 -5.82 -15.73
C ARG A 39 6.40 -5.55 -14.23
N MET A 40 6.62 -4.31 -13.80
CA MET A 40 6.20 -3.78 -12.49
C MET A 40 5.33 -2.55 -12.74
N ALA A 41 4.13 -2.45 -12.15
CA ALA A 41 3.46 -1.15 -11.99
C ALA A 41 3.38 -0.76 -10.53
N PHE A 42 3.60 0.53 -10.32
CA PHE A 42 3.35 1.21 -9.08
C PHE A 42 1.96 1.78 -9.11
N LEU A 43 1.14 1.44 -8.11
CA LEU A 43 -0.02 2.26 -7.75
C LEU A 43 0.45 3.32 -6.76
N SER A 44 1.22 4.31 -7.25
CA SER A 44 1.60 5.51 -6.48
C SER A 44 0.45 6.51 -6.32
N GLN A 45 -0.67 6.31 -7.03
CA GLN A 45 -1.74 7.29 -7.15
C GLN A 45 -2.37 7.71 -5.81
N LYS A 46 -2.24 6.90 -4.76
CA LYS A 46 -2.84 7.21 -3.47
C LYS A 46 -1.91 7.98 -2.52
N ILE A 47 -0.59 7.86 -2.63
CA ILE A 47 0.36 8.41 -1.61
C ILE A 47 0.33 9.95 -1.58
N GLU A 48 0.25 10.62 -2.74
CA GLU A 48 0.10 12.08 -2.81
C GLU A 48 -1.31 12.54 -2.40
N PHE A 49 -2.35 11.77 -2.77
CA PHE A 49 -3.74 12.03 -2.36
C PHE A 49 -3.92 11.90 -0.83
N TRP A 50 -3.25 10.92 -0.19
CA TRP A 50 -3.20 10.74 1.27
C TRP A 50 -2.57 11.94 2.01
N GLN A 51 -1.62 12.65 1.40
CA GLN A 51 -0.91 13.77 2.03
C GLN A 51 -1.68 15.08 2.01
N GLN A 52 -2.49 15.34 0.98
CA GLN A 52 -3.31 16.56 0.88
C GLN A 52 -4.55 16.55 1.80
N GLU A 53 -5.11 15.38 2.11
CA GLU A 53 -6.34 15.28 2.92
C GLU A 53 -6.09 15.14 4.45
N LYS A 54 -4.88 14.75 4.89
CA LYS A 54 -4.51 14.65 6.32
C LYS A 54 -4.57 15.99 7.08
N THR A 55 -4.55 17.14 6.39
CA THR A 55 -4.64 18.47 7.00
C THR A 55 -6.01 18.81 7.60
N SER A 56 -7.04 17.98 7.37
CA SER A 56 -8.38 18.15 7.94
C SER A 56 -8.64 17.12 9.05
N GLN A 57 -8.58 17.53 10.32
CA GLN A 57 -8.76 16.68 11.52
C GLN A 57 -10.09 15.86 11.60
N ASN A 58 -11.01 15.99 10.64
CA ASN A 58 -12.29 15.29 10.62
C ASN A 58 -12.30 13.95 9.85
N TRP A 59 -11.17 13.54 9.23
CA TRP A 59 -11.12 12.40 8.31
C TRP A 59 -11.54 11.03 8.89
N PHE A 60 -11.12 10.71 10.13
CA PHE A 60 -11.44 9.41 10.74
C PHE A 60 -12.93 9.23 11.04
N LYS A 61 -13.72 10.32 11.12
CA LYS A 61 -15.15 10.25 11.41
C LYS A 61 -16.02 9.87 10.20
N GLU A 62 -15.50 9.97 8.98
CA GLU A 62 -16.28 9.79 7.73
C GLU A 62 -15.92 8.50 6.95
N GLY A 63 -15.10 7.60 7.51
CA GLY A 63 -14.86 6.27 6.92
C GLY A 63 -14.00 6.25 5.65
N ARG A 64 -13.44 7.37 5.21
CA ARG A 64 -12.71 7.49 3.93
C ARG A 64 -11.29 6.87 3.90
N GLY A 65 -10.80 6.33 5.03
CA GLY A 65 -9.54 5.58 5.05
C GLY A 65 -9.61 4.22 4.34
N ILE A 66 -10.79 3.61 4.24
CA ILE A 66 -11.00 2.33 3.56
C ILE A 66 -11.26 2.60 2.06
N PRO A 67 -10.63 1.86 1.13
CA PRO A 67 -10.84 2.09 -0.29
C PRO A 67 -12.28 1.80 -0.69
N ASP A 68 -12.90 2.75 -1.40
CA ASP A 68 -14.25 2.60 -1.94
C ASP A 68 -14.32 1.56 -3.07
N LEU A 69 -15.56 1.26 -3.49
CA LEU A 69 -15.83 0.26 -4.52
C LEU A 69 -15.12 0.58 -5.85
N ASN A 70 -15.18 1.83 -6.30
CA ASN A 70 -14.63 2.25 -7.59
C ASN A 70 -13.11 2.15 -7.60
N THR A 71 -12.44 2.53 -6.51
CA THR A 71 -11.00 2.39 -6.34
C THR A 71 -10.60 0.93 -6.41
N ARG A 72 -11.32 0.04 -5.71
CA ARG A 72 -11.05 -1.40 -5.74
C ARG A 72 -11.25 -2.00 -7.14
N LEU A 73 -12.32 -1.60 -7.84
CA LEU A 73 -12.56 -2.00 -9.23
C LEU A 73 -11.46 -1.52 -10.19
N LEU A 74 -10.97 -0.30 -10.02
CA LEU A 74 -9.88 0.23 -10.85
C LEU A 74 -8.61 -0.60 -10.66
N VAL A 75 -8.20 -0.82 -9.41
CA VAL A 75 -7.01 -1.63 -9.07
C VAL A 75 -7.16 -3.05 -9.60
N ARG A 76 -8.36 -3.64 -9.47
CA ARG A 76 -8.64 -4.96 -10.05
C ARG A 76 -8.50 -4.97 -11.57
N LYS A 77 -9.11 -4.01 -12.28
CA LYS A 77 -9.05 -3.93 -13.74
C LYS A 77 -7.62 -3.75 -14.25
N LEU A 78 -6.82 -2.95 -13.56
CA LEU A 78 -5.40 -2.79 -13.88
C LEU A 78 -4.65 -4.12 -13.71
N TRP A 79 -4.88 -4.81 -12.59
CA TRP A 79 -4.29 -6.13 -12.39
C TRP A 79 -4.74 -7.14 -13.45
N ASP A 80 -6.04 -7.24 -13.74
CA ASP A 80 -6.57 -8.16 -14.76
C ASP A 80 -5.96 -7.87 -16.15
N SER A 81 -5.79 -6.60 -16.50
CA SER A 81 -5.30 -6.17 -17.82
C SER A 81 -3.81 -6.38 -18.02
N PHE A 82 -3.00 -6.17 -16.98
CA PHE A 82 -1.54 -6.15 -17.11
C PHE A 82 -0.84 -7.33 -16.44
N GLN A 83 -1.52 -8.03 -15.51
CA GLN A 83 -1.02 -9.18 -14.76
C GLN A 83 0.30 -8.91 -14.03
N ILE A 84 0.41 -7.72 -13.45
CA ILE A 84 1.60 -7.25 -12.73
C ILE A 84 1.40 -7.26 -11.21
N PRO A 85 2.46 -7.49 -10.41
CA PRO A 85 2.35 -7.40 -8.96
C PRO A 85 1.83 -6.03 -8.52
N VAL A 86 0.92 -6.04 -7.54
CA VAL A 86 0.40 -4.81 -6.92
C VAL A 86 1.08 -4.63 -5.57
N PHE A 87 1.75 -3.50 -5.38
CA PHE A 87 2.43 -3.17 -4.13
C PHE A 87 1.62 -2.18 -3.30
N THR A 88 1.50 -2.43 -2.00
CA THR A 88 0.88 -1.52 -1.03
C THR A 88 1.94 -0.92 -0.13
N LEU A 89 2.02 0.41 -0.13
CA LEU A 89 2.79 1.22 0.83
C LEU A 89 1.78 1.93 1.76
N MET A 90 1.79 1.57 3.04
CA MET A 90 0.86 2.01 4.08
C MET A 90 1.62 2.41 5.35
N ASP A 91 0.94 3.10 6.25
CA ASP A 91 1.46 3.38 7.59
C ASP A 91 1.69 2.05 8.36
N ALA A 92 2.69 2.04 9.26
CA ALA A 92 3.02 0.90 10.10
C ALA A 92 2.07 0.85 11.30
N ASP A 93 0.79 0.61 11.01
CA ASP A 93 -0.27 0.53 12.00
C ASP A 93 -1.34 -0.53 11.64
N PRO A 94 -2.24 -0.89 12.57
CA PRO A 94 -3.28 -1.87 12.30
C PRO A 94 -4.28 -1.46 11.21
N HIS A 95 -4.49 -0.16 10.98
CA HIS A 95 -5.40 0.36 9.97
C HIS A 95 -4.84 0.25 8.54
N GLY A 96 -3.54 0.52 8.36
CA GLY A 96 -2.82 0.30 7.11
C GLY A 96 -2.88 -1.17 6.69
N VAL A 97 -2.69 -2.08 7.66
CA VAL A 97 -2.85 -3.53 7.42
C VAL A 97 -4.28 -3.90 7.04
N GLU A 98 -5.29 -3.32 7.70
CA GLU A 98 -6.70 -3.52 7.34
C GLU A 98 -6.98 -3.13 5.89
N ILE A 99 -6.52 -1.96 5.46
CA ILE A 99 -6.70 -1.45 4.09
C ILE A 99 -6.08 -2.42 3.08
N MET A 100 -4.86 -2.89 3.34
CA MET A 100 -4.21 -3.88 2.51
C MET A 100 -5.00 -5.19 2.44
N CYS A 101 -5.54 -5.66 3.57
CA CYS A 101 -6.38 -6.85 3.62
C CYS A 101 -7.66 -6.69 2.80
N VAL A 102 -8.27 -5.50 2.79
CA VAL A 102 -9.46 -5.23 1.96
C VAL A 102 -9.14 -5.32 0.46
N TYR A 103 -7.96 -4.86 0.02
CA TYR A 103 -7.54 -5.06 -1.37
C TYR A 103 -7.25 -6.53 -1.69
N LYS A 104 -6.60 -7.27 -0.79
CA LYS A 104 -6.15 -8.64 -1.08
C LYS A 104 -7.23 -9.70 -0.90
N TYR A 105 -8.03 -9.57 0.16
CA TYR A 105 -9.01 -10.58 0.62
C TYR A 105 -10.45 -10.06 0.62
N GLY A 106 -10.65 -8.75 0.49
CA GLY A 106 -11.97 -8.14 0.46
C GLY A 106 -12.45 -7.71 1.85
N SER A 107 -13.55 -6.95 1.87
CA SER A 107 -14.26 -6.61 3.11
C SER A 107 -15.27 -7.70 3.46
N VAL A 108 -15.44 -7.96 4.75
CA VAL A 108 -16.49 -8.87 5.27
C VAL A 108 -17.88 -8.42 4.80
N SER A 109 -18.12 -7.11 4.73
CA SER A 109 -19.39 -6.53 4.27
C SER A 109 -19.67 -6.72 2.79
N MET A 110 -18.67 -7.10 1.98
CA MET A 110 -18.78 -7.28 0.53
C MET A 110 -18.21 -8.63 0.09
N SER A 111 -18.36 -9.66 0.93
CA SER A 111 -17.81 -11.00 0.66
C SER A 111 -18.32 -11.60 -0.65
N PHE A 112 -19.60 -11.35 -1.00
CA PHE A 112 -20.21 -11.81 -2.26
C PHE A 112 -19.55 -11.22 -3.52
N GLU A 113 -19.06 -9.98 -3.46
CA GLU A 113 -18.39 -9.32 -4.59
C GLU A 113 -16.87 -9.46 -4.54
N ALA A 114 -16.31 -10.15 -3.53
CA ALA A 114 -14.88 -10.23 -3.32
C ALA A 114 -14.12 -10.74 -4.55
N HIS A 115 -14.69 -11.69 -5.31
CA HIS A 115 -14.07 -12.22 -6.53
C HIS A 115 -13.81 -11.17 -7.61
N HIS A 116 -14.61 -10.09 -7.65
CA HIS A 116 -14.49 -9.00 -8.63
C HIS A 116 -13.76 -7.77 -8.08
N LEU A 117 -13.43 -7.75 -6.78
CA LEU A 117 -12.90 -6.56 -6.10
C LEU A 117 -11.55 -6.80 -5.41
N THR A 118 -11.09 -8.03 -5.37
CA THR A 118 -9.84 -8.40 -4.71
C THR A 118 -8.72 -8.59 -5.70
N VAL A 119 -7.50 -8.27 -5.27
CA VAL A 119 -6.27 -8.51 -6.02
C VAL A 119 -5.38 -9.42 -5.17
N PRO A 120 -5.43 -10.75 -5.39
CA PRO A 120 -4.66 -11.71 -4.60
C PRO A 120 -3.14 -11.50 -4.68
N SER A 121 -2.66 -10.87 -5.76
CA SER A 121 -1.25 -10.54 -5.98
C SER A 121 -0.73 -9.36 -5.15
N VAL A 122 -1.57 -8.73 -4.31
CA VAL A 122 -1.16 -7.63 -3.44
C VAL A 122 0.02 -8.05 -2.54
N LYS A 123 1.05 -7.20 -2.52
CA LYS A 123 2.29 -7.33 -1.76
C LYS A 123 2.49 -6.17 -0.81
N TRP A 124 2.89 -6.44 0.42
CA TRP A 124 3.19 -5.42 1.42
C TRP A 124 4.59 -4.87 1.18
N LEU A 125 4.68 -3.68 0.57
CA LEU A 125 5.96 -3.02 0.29
C LEU A 125 6.53 -2.31 1.52
N GLY A 126 5.66 -1.81 2.38
CA GLY A 126 6.03 -1.12 3.60
C GLY A 126 4.90 -0.22 4.08
N LEU A 127 5.13 0.65 5.06
CA LEU A 127 6.25 0.61 6.00
C LEU A 127 6.09 -0.63 6.88
N LEU A 128 7.09 -1.52 6.90
CA LEU A 128 6.99 -2.72 7.74
C LEU A 128 7.35 -2.36 9.19
N PRO A 129 6.72 -2.96 10.19
CA PRO A 129 7.13 -2.86 11.59
C PRO A 129 8.63 -3.14 11.80
N SER A 130 9.18 -4.16 11.13
CA SER A 130 10.61 -4.47 11.17
C SER A 130 11.50 -3.40 10.51
N ASP A 131 10.97 -2.61 9.58
CA ASP A 131 11.73 -1.51 8.97
C ASP A 131 12.02 -0.41 10.00
N LEU A 132 11.13 -0.19 11.00
CA LEU A 132 11.34 0.82 12.04
C LEU A 132 12.59 0.53 12.88
N GLU A 133 12.77 -0.74 13.26
CA GLU A 133 13.95 -1.20 14.00
C GLU A 133 15.19 -1.21 13.11
N ARG A 134 15.08 -1.75 11.89
CA ARG A 134 16.20 -1.84 10.92
C ARG A 134 16.75 -0.47 10.54
N LEU A 135 15.89 0.54 10.44
CA LEU A 135 16.26 1.91 10.12
C LEU A 135 16.64 2.75 11.35
N ASN A 136 16.57 2.16 12.55
CA ASN A 136 16.85 2.82 13.82
C ASN A 136 16.05 4.12 13.98
N ILE A 137 14.76 4.08 13.66
CA ILE A 137 13.87 5.23 13.80
C ILE A 137 13.74 5.59 15.29
N CYS A 138 13.94 6.88 15.60
CA CYS A 138 13.85 7.37 16.97
C CYS A 138 12.46 7.07 17.56
N LYS A 139 12.42 6.53 18.78
CA LYS A 139 11.16 6.18 19.47
C LYS A 139 10.26 7.39 19.69
N ASP A 140 10.83 8.59 19.80
CA ASP A 140 10.07 9.84 19.97
C ASP A 140 9.29 10.23 18.71
N ALA A 141 9.70 9.72 17.55
CA ALA A 141 8.96 9.90 16.29
C ALA A 141 7.87 8.84 16.08
N LEU A 142 7.78 7.85 16.99
CA LEU A 142 6.78 6.79 16.96
C LEU A 142 5.60 7.14 17.86
N ILE A 143 4.42 6.65 17.48
CA ILE A 143 3.17 6.97 18.16
C ILE A 143 2.77 5.76 19.02
N PRO A 144 2.54 5.92 20.33
CA PRO A 144 2.02 4.85 21.17
C PRO A 144 0.66 4.35 20.69
N PHE A 145 0.44 3.05 20.81
CA PHE A 145 -0.86 2.45 20.51
C PHE A 145 -1.95 2.98 21.44
N THR A 146 -3.11 3.24 20.85
CA THR A 146 -4.35 3.40 21.60
C THR A 146 -4.97 2.03 21.88
N LYS A 147 -5.95 1.98 22.79
CA LYS A 147 -6.71 0.75 23.02
C LYS A 147 -7.44 0.25 21.78
N GLN A 148 -7.84 1.17 20.89
CA GLN A 148 -8.47 0.83 19.62
C GLN A 148 -7.49 0.15 18.67
N ASP A 149 -6.24 0.63 18.61
CA ASP A 149 -5.17 0.01 17.81
C ASP A 149 -4.88 -1.42 18.30
N GLU A 150 -4.73 -1.62 19.61
CA GLU A 150 -4.53 -2.95 20.20
C GLU A 150 -5.67 -3.91 19.84
N ASN A 151 -6.92 -3.46 20.00
CA ASN A 151 -8.11 -4.27 19.69
C ASN A 151 -8.19 -4.59 18.19
N LYS A 152 -7.85 -3.63 17.32
CA LYS A 152 -7.83 -3.82 15.87
C LYS A 152 -6.76 -4.83 15.48
N LEU A 153 -5.54 -4.69 16.00
CA LEU A 153 -4.45 -5.62 15.73
C LEU A 153 -4.80 -7.05 16.18
N ALA A 154 -5.36 -7.19 17.39
CA ALA A 154 -5.83 -8.47 17.89
C ALA A 154 -6.93 -9.09 17.01
N SER A 155 -7.82 -8.27 16.45
CA SER A 155 -8.83 -8.72 15.48
C SER A 155 -8.21 -9.21 14.17
N ILE A 156 -7.19 -8.50 13.65
CA ILE A 156 -6.48 -8.89 12.42
C ILE A 156 -5.71 -10.20 12.62
N LEU A 157 -5.00 -10.35 13.74
CA LEU A 157 -4.23 -11.56 14.06
C LEU A 157 -5.09 -12.83 14.13
N LYS A 158 -6.38 -12.70 14.45
CA LYS A 158 -7.34 -13.82 14.50
C LYS A 158 -7.87 -14.23 13.13
N ARG A 159 -7.57 -13.49 12.05
CA ARG A 159 -8.12 -13.77 10.72
C ARG A 159 -7.45 -15.00 10.10
N PRO A 160 -8.21 -15.90 9.45
CA PRO A 160 -7.69 -17.18 8.98
C PRO A 160 -6.55 -17.03 7.95
N TYR A 161 -6.62 -16.03 7.08
CA TYR A 161 -5.58 -15.79 6.07
C TYR A 161 -4.25 -15.28 6.65
N VAL A 162 -4.22 -14.74 7.86
CA VAL A 162 -2.96 -14.34 8.51
C VAL A 162 -2.16 -15.59 8.93
N ALA A 163 -2.84 -16.66 9.33
CA ALA A 163 -2.20 -17.94 9.65
C ALA A 163 -1.49 -18.54 8.42
N CYS A 164 -2.01 -18.31 7.21
CA CYS A 164 -1.40 -18.74 5.95
C CYS A 164 -0.27 -17.81 5.46
N GLN A 165 0.02 -16.73 6.16
CA GLN A 165 1.04 -15.73 5.80
C GLN A 165 2.04 -15.54 6.94
N PRO A 166 3.00 -16.47 7.14
CA PRO A 166 3.90 -16.44 8.31
C PRO A 166 4.75 -15.18 8.40
N LEU A 167 5.16 -14.62 7.26
CA LEU A 167 5.91 -13.36 7.22
C LEU A 167 5.07 -12.16 7.67
N TRP A 168 3.80 -12.09 7.25
CA TRP A 168 2.88 -11.04 7.73
C TRP A 168 2.61 -11.20 9.22
N LYS A 169 2.38 -12.44 9.68
CA LYS A 169 2.17 -12.72 11.10
C LYS A 169 3.36 -12.23 11.94
N LYS A 170 4.59 -12.48 11.49
CA LYS A 170 5.81 -11.99 12.16
C LYS A 170 5.83 -10.47 12.28
N GLU A 171 5.51 -9.75 11.20
CA GLU A 171 5.43 -8.27 11.25
C GLU A 171 4.35 -7.77 12.22
N LEU A 172 3.18 -8.43 12.25
CA LEU A 172 2.11 -8.09 13.19
C LEU A 172 2.48 -8.39 14.64
N GLU A 173 3.27 -9.44 14.89
CA GLU A 173 3.80 -9.76 16.22
C GLU A 173 4.85 -8.74 16.66
N ILE A 174 5.73 -8.29 15.76
CA ILE A 174 6.68 -7.18 16.02
C ILE A 174 5.91 -5.91 16.40
N MET A 175 4.86 -5.58 15.64
CA MET A 175 3.97 -4.45 15.92
C MET A 175 3.26 -4.59 17.28
N ALA A 176 2.78 -5.79 17.62
CA ALA A 176 2.13 -6.06 18.90
C ALA A 176 3.09 -5.95 20.09
N ALA A 177 4.34 -6.41 19.92
CA ALA A 177 5.37 -6.37 20.95
C ALA A 177 5.87 -4.95 21.20
N SER A 178 6.05 -4.15 20.15
CA SER A 178 6.51 -2.76 20.30
C SER A 178 5.43 -1.87 20.92
N LYS A 179 4.14 -2.13 20.63
CA LYS A 179 3.01 -1.25 20.96
C LYS A 179 3.16 0.17 20.41
N LEU A 180 3.88 0.31 19.31
CA LEU A 180 4.16 1.57 18.62
C LEU A 180 3.69 1.48 17.17
N LYS A 181 3.10 2.56 16.67
CA LYS A 181 2.79 2.76 15.25
C LYS A 181 3.62 3.90 14.66
N ALA A 182 3.75 3.90 13.34
CA ALA A 182 4.44 4.96 12.62
C ALA A 182 3.69 5.33 11.35
N GLU A 183 3.66 6.61 11.04
CA GLU A 183 3.28 7.07 9.71
C GLU A 183 4.47 6.92 8.73
N ILE A 184 4.21 6.76 7.44
CA ILE A 184 5.27 6.71 6.41
C ILE A 184 6.17 7.95 6.47
N GLN A 185 5.60 9.10 6.83
CA GLN A 185 6.29 10.38 6.99
C GLN A 185 7.46 10.31 7.98
N VAL A 186 7.51 9.32 8.87
CA VAL A 186 8.63 9.12 9.79
C VAL A 186 9.96 8.96 9.06
N LEU A 187 9.93 8.45 7.82
CA LEU A 187 11.13 8.29 6.99
C LEU A 187 11.77 9.64 6.62
N THR A 188 11.02 10.74 6.69
CA THR A 188 11.57 12.09 6.44
C THR A 188 12.53 12.55 7.53
N SER A 189 12.52 11.90 8.70
CA SER A 189 13.51 12.13 9.77
C SER A 189 14.92 11.68 9.37
N LEU A 190 15.06 10.78 8.39
CA LEU A 190 16.35 10.33 7.86
C LEU A 190 16.87 11.27 6.77
N SER A 191 16.02 11.55 5.77
CA SER A 191 16.21 12.63 4.79
C SER A 191 14.86 12.95 4.15
N SER A 192 14.66 14.19 3.68
CA SER A 192 13.39 14.62 3.08
C SER A 192 12.97 13.80 1.86
N ASP A 193 13.94 13.19 1.15
CA ASP A 193 13.75 12.36 -0.03
C ASP A 193 14.07 10.87 0.20
N TYR A 194 14.22 10.44 1.46
CA TYR A 194 14.63 9.07 1.80
C TYR A 194 13.67 8.02 1.22
N LEU A 195 12.36 8.32 1.29
CA LEU A 195 11.32 7.43 0.77
C LEU A 195 11.53 7.11 -0.72
N SER A 196 11.75 8.15 -1.54
CA SER A 196 11.80 8.03 -3.01
C SER A 196 13.17 7.63 -3.53
N ARG A 197 14.25 8.10 -2.90
CA ARG A 197 15.63 7.83 -3.37
C ARG A 197 16.25 6.57 -2.79
N VAL A 198 15.83 6.14 -1.61
CA VAL A 198 16.49 5.05 -0.88
C VAL A 198 15.52 3.92 -0.58
N TYR A 199 14.45 4.20 0.16
CA TYR A 199 13.57 3.18 0.69
C TYR A 199 12.87 2.38 -0.42
N LEU A 200 12.15 3.06 -1.31
CA LEU A 200 11.42 2.41 -2.39
C LEU A 200 12.36 1.64 -3.34
N PRO A 201 13.41 2.25 -3.94
CA PRO A 201 14.31 1.54 -4.85
C PRO A 201 14.92 0.28 -4.23
N ASN A 202 15.38 0.36 -2.97
CA ASN A 202 15.99 -0.79 -2.30
C ASN A 202 14.97 -1.90 -2.04
N LYS A 203 13.78 -1.58 -1.52
CA LYS A 203 12.75 -2.58 -1.25
C LYS A 203 12.32 -3.31 -2.52
N LEU A 204 12.29 -2.62 -3.65
CA LEU A 204 11.89 -3.19 -4.93
C LEU A 204 12.99 -4.01 -5.59
N HIS A 205 14.21 -3.49 -5.59
CA HIS A 205 15.35 -4.14 -6.22
C HIS A 205 15.76 -5.43 -5.48
N PHE A 206 15.73 -5.40 -4.14
CA PHE A 206 16.16 -6.53 -3.30
C PHE A 206 15.00 -7.41 -2.82
N GLY A 207 13.76 -7.18 -3.30
CA GLY A 207 12.61 -7.99 -2.92
C GLY A 207 12.24 -7.90 -1.44
N GLY A 208 12.44 -6.74 -0.81
CA GLY A 208 12.17 -6.49 0.61
C GLY A 208 10.68 -6.33 0.95
N TRP A 209 9.77 -6.96 0.21
CA TRP A 209 8.32 -6.88 0.35
C TRP A 209 7.72 -8.27 0.63
N LEU A 210 6.49 -8.32 1.14
CA LEU A 210 5.82 -9.57 1.57
C LEU A 210 4.61 -9.93 0.70
#